data_AF-A0A0F9HGD2-F1
#
_entry.id   AF-A0A0F9HGD2-F1
#
_cell.length_a   1.000
_cell.length_b   1.000
_cell.length_c   1.000
_cell.angle_alpha   90.00
_cell.angle_beta   90.00
_cell.angle_gamma   90.00
#
_symmetry.space_group_name_H-M   'P 1'
#
loop_
_entity.id
_entity.type
_entity.pdbx_description
1 polymer ?
#
loop_
_entity_poly.entity_id
_entity_poly.type
_entity_poly.pdbx_seq_one_letter_code
_entity_poly.pdbx_strand_id
1 'polypeptide(L)'
;MSTELKGRRKKLSTVIEEKAKAMRYNPLAASSSNVSPFYVYPDLKNLEGFRKFHDMANGEEDQNWRNRALWFLIWLYSIDSVLNTKPPEPLPDRKLKALGLAEFPTDPESHRFDAKVIQDLMHIGDPDFVLAILHYLRHQKAEIWAEIIVSEEQHFEALRLRLNPVDPANARNDTAMKKSLRIESKELLHDIRALWDDFWADHDDLREVGQELLFQNLEDRARINTGD
;
A
#
# COMPACT_ATOMS: atom_id res chain seq x y z
N MET A 1 -2.39 29.65 -10.94
CA MET A 1 -1.92 28.31 -11.35
C MET A 1 -1.72 28.26 -12.86
N SER A 2 -0.48 28.16 -13.33
CA SER A 2 -0.10 28.20 -14.76
C SER A 2 -0.65 27.00 -15.55
N THR A 3 -1.00 27.24 -16.81
CA THR A 3 -1.45 26.25 -17.81
C THR A 3 -0.47 25.10 -18.00
N GLU A 4 0.82 25.31 -17.74
CA GLU A 4 1.87 24.28 -17.78
C GLU A 4 1.76 23.24 -16.64
N LEU A 5 1.35 23.65 -15.44
CA LEU A 5 1.15 22.74 -14.30
C LEU A 5 -0.03 21.78 -14.56
N LYS A 6 -1.10 22.28 -15.21
CA LYS A 6 -2.24 21.45 -15.63
C LYS A 6 -1.85 20.45 -16.73
N GLY A 7 -1.02 20.86 -17.69
CA GLY A 7 -0.51 19.99 -18.76
C GLY A 7 0.42 18.89 -18.25
N ARG A 8 1.30 19.21 -17.30
CA ARG A 8 2.18 18.22 -16.64
C ARG A 8 1.40 17.23 -15.79
N ARG A 9 0.41 17.69 -15.00
CA ARG A 9 -0.49 16.79 -14.24
C ARG A 9 -1.23 15.81 -15.15
N LYS A 10 -1.75 16.27 -16.29
CA LYS A 10 -2.48 15.40 -17.23
C LYS A 10 -1.59 14.33 -17.85
N LYS A 11 -0.37 14.68 -18.29
CA LYS A 11 0.61 13.70 -18.81
C LYS A 11 1.08 12.71 -17.74
N LEU A 12 1.29 13.19 -16.51
CA LEU A 12 1.68 12.32 -15.40
C LEU A 12 0.56 11.32 -15.09
N SER A 13 -0.69 11.78 -15.03
CA SER A 13 -1.87 10.92 -14.85
C SER A 13 -2.00 9.85 -15.93
N THR A 14 -1.74 10.17 -17.21
CA THR A 14 -1.84 9.14 -18.28
C THR A 14 -0.73 8.08 -18.17
N VAL A 15 0.49 8.49 -17.82
CA VAL A 15 1.61 7.55 -17.59
C VAL A 15 1.39 6.70 -16.34
N ILE A 16 0.80 7.30 -15.31
CA ILE A 16 0.43 6.62 -14.07
C ILE A 16 -0.69 5.59 -14.36
N GLU A 17 -1.73 5.94 -15.13
CA GLU A 17 -2.80 5.02 -15.52
C GLU A 17 -2.30 3.84 -16.38
N GLU A 18 -1.41 4.08 -17.35
CA GLU A 18 -0.81 3.01 -18.16
C GLU A 18 0.07 2.09 -17.32
N LYS A 19 0.84 2.65 -16.36
CA LYS A 19 1.59 1.85 -15.40
C LYS A 19 0.66 1.10 -14.44
N ALA A 20 -0.44 1.69 -13.98
CA ALA A 20 -1.40 1.05 -13.09
C ALA A 20 -2.12 -0.12 -13.79
N LYS A 21 -2.35 -0.04 -15.11
CA LYS A 21 -2.80 -1.19 -15.91
C LYS A 21 -1.75 -2.30 -16.01
N ALA A 22 -0.47 -1.97 -16.03
CA ALA A 22 0.61 -2.95 -16.02
C ALA A 22 0.82 -3.60 -14.64
N MET A 23 0.33 -2.99 -13.56
CA MET A 23 0.40 -3.51 -12.18
C MET A 23 -0.77 -4.44 -11.82
N ARG A 24 -1.46 -4.97 -12.82
CA ARG A 24 -2.61 -5.86 -12.65
C ARG A 24 -2.16 -7.30 -12.63
N TYR A 25 -2.27 -7.93 -11.46
CA TYR A 25 -1.94 -9.34 -11.29
C TYR A 25 -3.22 -10.16 -11.29
N ASN A 26 -3.57 -10.76 -12.43
CA ASN A 26 -4.73 -11.63 -12.51
C ASN A 26 -4.40 -13.00 -11.88
N PRO A 27 -4.87 -13.32 -10.67
CA PRO A 27 -4.48 -14.55 -10.00
C PRO A 27 -4.85 -15.84 -10.78
N LEU A 28 -5.78 -15.77 -11.74
CA LEU A 28 -6.12 -16.87 -12.63
C LEU A 28 -5.03 -17.24 -13.66
N ALA A 29 -3.97 -16.43 -13.79
CA ALA A 29 -2.87 -16.72 -14.72
C ALA A 29 -1.98 -17.89 -14.28
N ALA A 30 -2.04 -18.28 -12.99
CA ALA A 30 -1.26 -19.38 -12.46
C ALA A 30 -1.97 -20.72 -12.60
N SER A 31 -1.19 -21.78 -12.84
CA SER A 31 -1.70 -23.15 -12.93
C SER A 31 -1.81 -23.86 -11.57
N SER A 32 -1.11 -23.37 -10.53
CA SER A 32 -1.17 -23.85 -9.14
C SER A 32 -0.53 -22.82 -8.21
N SER A 33 -0.99 -22.78 -6.96
CA SER A 33 -0.47 -21.91 -5.90
C SER A 33 0.81 -22.44 -5.24
N ASN A 34 1.28 -23.63 -5.62
CA ASN A 34 2.60 -24.15 -5.20
C ASN A 34 3.76 -23.53 -5.99
N VAL A 35 3.49 -22.98 -7.18
CA VAL A 35 4.48 -22.26 -7.97
C VAL A 35 4.70 -20.89 -7.33
N SER A 36 5.96 -20.48 -7.12
CA SER A 36 6.24 -19.14 -6.61
C SER A 36 5.58 -18.07 -7.50
N PRO A 37 4.85 -17.08 -6.93
CA PRO A 37 4.25 -16.00 -7.71
C PRO A 37 5.25 -15.26 -8.58
N PHE A 38 6.53 -15.27 -8.21
CA PHE A 38 7.61 -14.64 -8.97
C PHE A 38 7.91 -15.28 -10.33
N TYR A 39 7.47 -16.51 -10.56
CA TYR A 39 7.58 -17.11 -11.90
C TYR A 39 6.50 -16.57 -12.84
N VAL A 40 5.29 -16.34 -12.31
CA VAL A 40 4.15 -15.81 -13.08
C VAL A 40 4.29 -14.29 -13.23
N TYR A 41 4.76 -13.62 -12.17
CA TYR A 41 4.91 -12.17 -12.04
C TYR A 41 6.31 -11.80 -11.53
N PRO A 42 7.33 -11.79 -12.42
CA PRO A 42 8.72 -11.57 -12.01
C PRO A 42 8.98 -10.21 -11.36
N ASP A 43 8.19 -9.20 -11.70
CA ASP A 43 8.26 -7.85 -11.17
C ASP A 43 7.87 -7.76 -9.69
N LEU A 44 7.09 -8.71 -9.15
CA LEU A 44 6.83 -8.82 -7.72
C LEU A 44 8.10 -9.00 -6.88
N LYS A 45 9.20 -9.49 -7.47
CA LYS A 45 10.51 -9.56 -6.79
C LYS A 45 11.06 -8.18 -6.41
N ASN A 46 10.59 -7.12 -7.07
CA ASN A 46 11.00 -5.75 -6.76
C ASN A 46 10.27 -5.19 -5.53
N LEU A 47 9.23 -5.87 -5.06
CA LEU A 47 8.56 -5.53 -3.81
C LEU A 47 9.37 -6.13 -2.66
N GLU A 48 10.10 -5.26 -1.95
CA GLU A 48 11.02 -5.68 -0.89
C GLU A 48 10.35 -6.60 0.14
N GLY A 49 9.10 -6.31 0.52
CA GLY A 49 8.32 -7.11 1.46
C GLY A 49 8.02 -8.52 0.94
N PHE A 50 7.62 -8.64 -0.34
CA PHE A 50 7.39 -9.96 -0.95
C PHE A 50 8.68 -10.77 -1.01
N ARG A 51 9.77 -10.14 -1.48
CA ARG A 51 11.07 -10.81 -1.58
C ARG A 51 11.57 -11.25 -0.21
N LYS A 52 11.60 -10.36 0.79
CA LYS A 52 12.02 -10.70 2.16
C LYS A 52 11.18 -11.83 2.73
N PHE A 53 9.86 -11.70 2.67
CA PHE A 53 8.95 -12.73 3.18
C PHE A 53 9.15 -14.09 2.48
N HIS A 54 9.38 -14.11 1.16
CA HIS A 54 9.66 -15.33 0.42
C HIS A 54 11.01 -15.96 0.80
N ASP A 55 12.06 -15.15 0.92
CA ASP A 55 13.45 -15.61 1.13
C ASP A 55 13.73 -16.07 2.57
N MET A 56 12.81 -15.82 3.50
CA MET A 56 12.88 -16.33 4.89
C MET A 56 12.56 -17.82 5.02
N ALA A 57 12.31 -18.52 3.90
CA ALA A 57 11.95 -19.93 3.90
C ALA A 57 13.07 -20.82 4.46
N ASN A 58 12.74 -21.66 5.44
CA ASN A 58 13.65 -22.65 6.01
C ASN A 58 13.29 -24.08 5.56
N GLY A 59 13.54 -24.36 4.27
CA GLY A 59 13.25 -25.66 3.64
C GLY A 59 12.04 -25.61 2.71
N GLU A 60 11.77 -26.74 2.05
CA GLU A 60 10.78 -26.81 0.97
C GLU A 60 9.33 -26.64 1.46
N GLU A 61 8.98 -27.22 2.60
CA GLU A 61 7.63 -27.08 3.18
C GLU A 61 7.31 -25.63 3.54
N ASP A 62 8.26 -24.92 4.17
CA ASP A 62 8.12 -23.51 4.50
C ASP A 62 8.07 -22.64 3.24
N GLN A 63 8.89 -22.96 2.22
CA GLN A 63 8.84 -22.27 0.94
C GLN A 63 7.46 -22.41 0.25
N ASN A 64 6.88 -23.62 0.27
CA ASN A 64 5.56 -23.87 -0.27
C ASN A 64 4.48 -23.10 0.50
N TRP A 65 4.55 -23.08 1.83
CA TRP A 65 3.63 -22.30 2.65
C TRP A 65 3.73 -20.80 2.32
N ARG A 66 4.94 -20.24 2.21
CA ARG A 66 5.17 -18.84 1.85
C ARG A 66 4.67 -18.51 0.44
N ASN A 67 4.86 -19.40 -0.52
CA ASN A 67 4.32 -19.23 -1.88
C ASN A 67 2.79 -19.14 -1.86
N ARG A 68 2.12 -20.04 -1.12
CA ARG A 68 0.65 -19.99 -0.95
C ARG A 68 0.21 -18.73 -0.22
N ALA A 69 0.94 -18.29 0.79
CA ALA A 69 0.63 -17.05 1.50
C ALA A 69 0.71 -15.83 0.58
N LEU A 70 1.73 -15.76 -0.29
CA LEU A 70 1.81 -14.70 -1.30
C LEU A 70 0.70 -14.80 -2.36
N TRP A 71 0.31 -16.00 -2.79
CA TRP A 71 -0.87 -16.17 -3.66
C TRP A 71 -2.16 -15.73 -3.00
N PHE A 72 -2.32 -16.03 -1.71
CA PHE A 72 -3.43 -15.52 -0.90
C PHE A 72 -3.47 -13.98 -0.94
N LEU A 73 -2.32 -13.30 -0.85
CA LEU A 73 -2.26 -11.84 -0.99
C LEU A 73 -2.73 -11.36 -2.36
N ILE A 74 -2.27 -12.02 -3.43
CA ILE A 74 -2.66 -11.66 -4.80
C ILE A 74 -4.16 -11.87 -5.00
N TRP A 75 -4.71 -13.01 -4.54
CA TRP A 75 -6.15 -13.29 -4.57
C TRP A 75 -6.95 -12.27 -3.77
N LEU A 76 -6.49 -11.91 -2.57
CA LEU A 76 -7.27 -11.04 -1.69
C LEU A 76 -7.21 -9.57 -2.10
N TYR A 77 -6.04 -9.08 -2.53
CA TYR A 77 -5.79 -7.64 -2.68
C TYR A 77 -5.60 -7.17 -4.13
N SER A 78 -5.47 -8.07 -5.12
CA SER A 78 -5.40 -7.65 -6.52
C SER A 78 -6.70 -6.99 -6.98
N ILE A 79 -6.60 -5.86 -7.67
CA ILE A 79 -7.76 -5.16 -8.25
C ILE A 79 -8.50 -6.04 -9.28
N ASP A 80 -7.77 -6.93 -9.96
CA ASP A 80 -8.31 -7.83 -10.98
C ASP A 80 -8.77 -9.18 -10.41
N SER A 81 -8.68 -9.37 -9.10
CA SER A 81 -9.21 -10.57 -8.47
C SER A 81 -10.73 -10.61 -8.57
N VAL A 82 -11.26 -11.80 -8.87
CA VAL A 82 -12.71 -12.07 -8.83
C VAL A 82 -13.31 -11.84 -7.44
N LEU A 83 -12.48 -11.84 -6.39
CA LEU A 83 -12.94 -11.53 -5.03
C LEU A 83 -13.24 -10.04 -4.84
N ASN A 84 -12.68 -9.16 -5.69
CA ASN A 84 -12.78 -7.71 -5.55
C ASN A 84 -13.74 -7.07 -6.57
N THR A 85 -14.60 -7.88 -7.19
CA THR A 85 -15.69 -7.38 -8.05
C THR A 85 -16.65 -6.48 -7.26
N LYS A 86 -17.09 -5.36 -7.83
CA LYS A 86 -17.94 -4.39 -7.13
C LYS A 86 -19.43 -4.75 -7.22
N PRO A 87 -20.19 -4.72 -6.12
CA PRO A 87 -19.74 -4.48 -4.74
C PRO A 87 -18.99 -5.70 -4.15
N PRO A 88 -17.87 -5.49 -3.43
CA PRO A 88 -17.12 -6.60 -2.86
C PRO A 88 -17.90 -7.25 -1.71
N GLU A 89 -17.70 -8.55 -1.53
CA GLU A 89 -18.15 -9.27 -0.35
C GLU A 89 -17.41 -8.79 0.92
N PRO A 90 -17.94 -9.07 2.13
CA PRO A 90 -17.24 -8.76 3.37
C PRO A 90 -15.80 -9.33 3.39
N LEU A 91 -14.85 -8.55 3.92
CA LEU A 91 -13.44 -8.94 3.99
C LEU A 91 -13.20 -10.32 4.63
N PRO A 92 -13.88 -10.71 5.74
CA PRO A 92 -13.71 -12.04 6.32
C PRO A 92 -14.05 -13.19 5.34
N ASP A 93 -15.12 -13.03 4.56
CA ASP A 93 -15.54 -14.05 3.58
C ASP A 93 -14.55 -14.15 2.42
N ARG A 94 -14.05 -13.00 1.95
CA ARG A 94 -13.01 -12.96 0.91
C ARG A 94 -11.69 -13.57 1.39
N LYS A 95 -11.29 -13.34 2.65
CA LYS A 95 -10.12 -14.01 3.25
C LYS A 95 -10.28 -15.54 3.19
N LEU A 96 -11.43 -16.07 3.60
CA LEU A 96 -11.69 -17.51 3.55
C LEU A 96 -11.66 -18.06 2.11
N LYS A 97 -12.26 -17.36 1.15
CA LYS A 97 -12.21 -17.75 -0.26
C LYS A 97 -10.80 -17.69 -0.82
N ALA A 98 -10.02 -16.66 -0.47
CA ALA A 98 -8.64 -16.51 -0.89
C ALA A 98 -7.76 -17.65 -0.35
N LEU A 99 -7.99 -18.14 0.87
CA LEU A 99 -7.28 -19.32 1.40
C LEU A 99 -7.54 -20.57 0.55
N GLY A 100 -8.80 -20.80 0.17
CA GLY A 100 -9.17 -21.91 -0.70
C GLY A 100 -8.55 -21.80 -2.10
N LEU A 101 -8.58 -20.60 -2.69
CA LEU A 101 -7.99 -20.33 -4.01
C LEU A 101 -6.46 -20.39 -4.01
N ALA A 102 -5.83 -20.07 -2.87
CA ALA A 102 -4.40 -20.25 -2.65
C ALA A 102 -4.00 -21.69 -2.30
N GLU A 103 -4.93 -22.64 -2.40
CA GLU A 103 -4.71 -24.08 -2.18
C GLU A 103 -4.17 -24.41 -0.78
N PHE A 104 -4.56 -23.65 0.25
CA PHE A 104 -4.29 -24.05 1.63
C PHE A 104 -5.05 -25.33 1.99
N PRO A 105 -4.42 -26.29 2.69
CA PRO A 105 -5.07 -27.54 3.02
C PRO A 105 -6.19 -27.30 4.04
N THR A 106 -7.29 -28.02 3.86
CA THR A 106 -8.38 -28.11 4.83
C THR A 106 -8.39 -29.48 5.46
N ASP A 107 -8.78 -29.55 6.73
CA ASP A 107 -9.09 -30.81 7.40
C ASP A 107 -10.25 -31.52 6.66
N PRO A 108 -10.10 -32.80 6.27
CA PRO A 108 -11.12 -33.51 5.47
C PRO A 108 -12.45 -33.73 6.18
N GLU A 109 -12.46 -33.80 7.51
CA GLU A 109 -13.66 -34.13 8.29
C GLU A 109 -14.47 -32.88 8.65
N SER A 110 -13.78 -31.80 9.01
CA SER A 110 -14.38 -30.54 9.44
C SER A 110 -14.49 -29.51 8.32
N HIS A 111 -13.79 -29.71 7.19
CA HIS A 111 -13.63 -28.75 6.10
C HIS A 111 -13.11 -27.38 6.56
N ARG A 112 -12.37 -27.36 7.67
CA ARG A 112 -11.78 -26.13 8.24
C ARG A 112 -10.30 -26.03 7.86
N PHE A 113 -9.82 -24.80 7.69
CA PHE A 113 -8.40 -24.55 7.57
C PHE A 113 -7.69 -24.77 8.91
N ASP A 114 -6.40 -25.09 8.84
CA ASP A 114 -5.53 -25.22 10.00
C ASP A 114 -5.56 -23.93 10.86
N ALA A 115 -5.64 -24.08 12.18
CA ALA A 115 -5.70 -22.96 13.12
C ALA A 115 -4.50 -22.00 12.99
N LYS A 116 -3.31 -22.54 12.68
CA LYS A 116 -2.11 -21.74 12.41
C LYS A 116 -2.27 -20.89 11.16
N VAL A 117 -2.84 -21.42 10.08
CA VAL A 117 -3.11 -20.65 8.85
C VAL A 117 -4.07 -19.50 9.13
N ILE A 118 -5.11 -19.74 9.93
CA ILE A 118 -6.05 -18.71 10.36
C ILE A 118 -5.34 -17.64 11.20
N GLN A 119 -4.53 -18.04 12.18
CA GLN A 119 -3.78 -17.11 13.02
C GLN A 119 -2.80 -16.25 12.21
N ASP A 120 -2.00 -16.88 11.36
CA ASP A 120 -0.92 -16.20 10.64
C ASP A 120 -1.48 -15.27 9.55
N LEU A 121 -2.53 -15.70 8.82
CA LEU A 121 -3.01 -14.99 7.62
C LEU A 121 -4.30 -14.19 7.82
N MET A 122 -5.23 -14.64 8.67
CA MET A 122 -6.48 -13.89 8.90
C MET A 122 -6.34 -12.83 9.98
N HIS A 123 -5.61 -13.15 11.05
CA HIS A 123 -5.32 -12.22 12.16
C HIS A 123 -4.04 -11.42 11.96
N ILE A 124 -3.25 -11.75 10.93
CA ILE A 124 -2.10 -10.95 10.49
C ILE A 124 -1.08 -10.80 11.64
N GLY A 125 -0.72 -11.94 12.25
CA GLY A 125 0.19 -11.97 13.40
C GLY A 125 1.68 -11.84 13.05
N ASP A 126 2.04 -12.03 11.79
CA ASP A 126 3.43 -11.98 11.30
C ASP A 126 3.78 -10.59 10.74
N PRO A 127 4.69 -9.83 11.37
CA PRO A 127 5.10 -8.51 10.90
C PRO A 127 5.72 -8.51 9.49
N ASP A 128 6.45 -9.56 9.12
CA ASP A 128 7.06 -9.67 7.79
C ASP A 128 5.99 -9.90 6.72
N PHE A 129 4.94 -10.65 7.07
CA PHE A 129 3.77 -10.81 6.23
C PHE A 129 2.98 -9.51 6.09
N VAL A 130 2.80 -8.75 7.19
CA VAL A 130 2.22 -7.39 7.13
C VAL A 130 3.00 -6.52 6.15
N LEU A 131 4.32 -6.50 6.26
CA LEU A 131 5.18 -5.71 5.37
C LEU A 131 4.99 -6.11 3.90
N ALA A 132 4.85 -7.40 3.62
CA ALA A 132 4.53 -7.89 2.29
C ALA A 132 3.17 -7.33 1.80
N ILE A 133 2.13 -7.39 2.64
CA ILE A 133 0.80 -6.83 2.33
C ILE A 133 0.91 -5.33 2.02
N LEU A 134 1.56 -4.55 2.88
CA LEU A 134 1.69 -3.10 2.72
C LEU A 134 2.42 -2.72 1.44
N HIS A 135 3.53 -3.40 1.12
CA HIS A 135 4.25 -3.15 -0.11
C HIS A 135 3.43 -3.50 -1.35
N TYR A 136 2.62 -4.56 -1.28
CA TYR A 136 1.72 -4.92 -2.36
C TYR A 136 0.55 -3.94 -2.52
N LEU A 137 -0.08 -3.51 -1.43
CA LEU A 137 -1.14 -2.50 -1.47
C LEU A 137 -0.62 -1.16 -2.01
N ARG A 138 0.56 -0.72 -1.59
CA ARG A 138 1.23 0.48 -2.14
C ARG A 138 1.49 0.35 -3.63
N HIS A 139 1.83 -0.85 -4.08
CA HIS A 139 2.03 -1.12 -5.49
C HIS A 139 0.70 -1.12 -6.27
N GLN A 140 -0.33 -1.82 -5.79
CA GLN A 140 -1.67 -1.83 -6.40
C GLN A 140 -2.32 -0.44 -6.43
N LYS A 141 -2.15 0.34 -5.36
CA LYS A 141 -2.70 1.69 -5.18
C LYS A 141 -1.62 2.75 -5.35
N ALA A 142 -0.68 2.55 -6.28
CA ALA A 142 0.46 3.44 -6.47
C ALA A 142 0.06 4.90 -6.76
N GLU A 143 -1.07 5.13 -7.43
CA GLU A 143 -1.57 6.47 -7.74
C GLU A 143 -1.99 7.21 -6.46
N ILE A 144 -2.81 6.56 -5.62
CA ILE A 144 -3.27 7.10 -4.32
C ILE A 144 -2.07 7.30 -3.41
N TRP A 145 -1.18 6.30 -3.34
CA TRP A 145 0.03 6.39 -2.52
C TRP A 145 0.93 7.56 -2.94
N ALA A 146 1.13 7.77 -4.24
CA ALA A 146 1.93 8.89 -4.73
C ALA A 146 1.29 10.23 -4.37
N GLU A 147 -0.03 10.37 -4.51
CA GLU A 147 -0.73 11.61 -4.16
C GLU A 147 -0.70 11.90 -2.66
N ILE A 148 -0.77 10.87 -1.79
CA ILE A 148 -0.57 11.01 -0.34
C ILE A 148 0.80 11.64 -0.07
N ILE A 149 1.88 11.05 -0.59
CA ILE A 149 3.24 11.54 -0.36
C ILE A 149 3.43 12.97 -0.88
N VAL A 150 2.93 13.27 -2.08
CA VAL A 150 3.02 14.62 -2.66
C VAL A 150 2.26 15.64 -1.82
N SER A 151 1.06 15.29 -1.35
CA SER A 151 0.22 16.18 -0.55
C SER A 151 0.81 16.42 0.84
N GLU A 152 1.38 15.39 1.47
CA GLU A 152 2.08 15.49 2.74
C GLU A 152 3.32 16.41 2.62
N GLU A 153 4.14 16.23 1.59
CA GLU A 153 5.30 17.09 1.35
C GLU A 153 4.90 18.56 1.11
N GLN A 154 3.84 18.80 0.33
CA GLN A 154 3.30 20.14 0.13
C GLN A 154 2.79 20.75 1.45
N HIS A 155 2.17 19.94 2.30
CA HIS A 155 1.71 20.38 3.61
C HIS A 155 2.90 20.76 4.51
N PHE A 156 3.94 19.93 4.57
CA PHE A 156 5.16 20.22 5.33
C PHE A 156 5.86 21.49 4.84
N GLU A 157 5.98 21.67 3.53
CA GLU A 157 6.59 22.88 2.96
C GLU A 157 5.75 24.13 3.26
N ALA A 158 4.42 24.03 3.18
CA ALA A 158 3.53 25.13 3.58
C ALA A 158 3.68 25.49 5.06
N LEU A 159 3.87 24.49 5.95
CA LEU A 159 4.17 24.74 7.36
C LEU A 159 5.53 25.42 7.54
N ARG A 160 6.58 24.94 6.85
CA ARG A 160 7.94 25.51 6.89
C ARG A 160 7.94 26.98 6.49
N LEU A 161 7.33 27.31 5.35
CA LEU A 161 7.23 28.69 4.85
C LEU A 161 6.45 29.61 5.80
N ARG A 162 5.47 29.08 6.53
CA ARG A 162 4.73 29.84 7.54
C ARG A 162 5.58 30.19 8.76
N LEU A 163 6.54 29.35 9.10
CA LEU A 163 7.43 29.54 10.24
C LEU A 163 8.59 30.50 9.94
N ASN A 164 8.93 30.73 8.67
CA ASN A 164 9.96 31.70 8.29
C ASN A 164 9.67 33.09 8.89
N PRO A 165 10.66 33.84 9.39
CA PRO A 165 10.44 35.18 9.93
C PRO A 165 9.84 36.11 8.86
N VAL A 166 9.03 37.07 9.29
CA VAL A 166 8.48 38.09 8.40
C VAL A 166 9.57 39.12 8.11
N ASP A 167 9.82 39.41 6.84
CA ASP A 167 10.70 40.48 6.41
C ASP A 167 10.00 41.84 6.67
N PRO A 168 10.56 42.73 7.51
CA PRO A 168 9.99 44.04 7.76
C PRO A 168 9.82 44.88 6.48
N ALA A 169 10.69 44.71 5.48
CA ALA A 169 10.60 45.41 4.20
C ALA A 169 9.42 44.93 3.34
N ASN A 170 8.94 43.71 3.57
CA ASN A 170 7.86 43.06 2.81
C ASN A 170 6.67 42.62 3.69
N ALA A 171 6.54 43.16 4.91
CA ALA A 171 5.68 42.62 5.96
C ALA A 171 4.21 42.40 5.55
N ARG A 172 3.66 43.27 4.71
CA ARG A 172 2.28 43.14 4.19
C ARG A 172 2.14 41.94 3.26
N ASN A 173 3.10 41.71 2.38
CA ASN A 173 3.10 40.60 1.42
C ASN A 173 3.32 39.27 2.15
N ASP A 174 4.27 39.23 3.08
CA ASP A 174 4.55 38.04 3.88
C ASP A 174 3.35 37.62 4.74
N THR A 175 2.67 38.59 5.36
CA THR A 175 1.46 38.31 6.15
C THR A 175 0.33 37.75 5.28
N ALA A 176 0.15 38.29 4.07
CA ALA A 176 -0.82 37.79 3.11
C ALA A 176 -0.48 36.37 2.62
N MET A 177 0.79 36.12 2.29
CA MET A 177 1.30 34.79 1.91
C MET A 177 1.04 33.77 3.01
N LYS A 178 1.44 34.08 4.26
CA LYS A 178 1.24 33.18 5.41
C LYS A 178 -0.24 32.90 5.70
N LYS A 179 -1.13 33.88 5.48
CA LYS A 179 -2.57 33.66 5.57
C LYS A 179 -3.08 32.70 4.48
N SER A 180 -2.60 32.86 3.24
CA SER A 180 -2.93 31.95 2.13
C SER A 180 -2.46 30.52 2.43
N LEU A 181 -1.20 30.35 2.85
CA LEU A 181 -0.63 29.06 3.22
C LEU A 181 -1.39 28.39 4.38
N ARG A 182 -2.00 29.16 5.28
CA ARG A 182 -2.84 28.59 6.35
C ARG A 182 -4.14 27.98 5.81
N ILE A 183 -4.73 28.58 4.76
CA ILE A 183 -5.95 28.07 4.12
C ILE A 183 -5.60 26.81 3.33
N GLU A 184 -4.60 26.90 2.46
CA GLU A 184 -4.08 25.77 1.66
C GLU A 184 -3.67 24.58 2.53
N SER A 185 -2.98 24.83 3.65
CA SER A 185 -2.60 23.78 4.62
C SER A 185 -3.79 23.05 5.23
N LYS A 186 -4.95 23.71 5.40
CA LYS A 186 -6.19 23.06 5.89
C LYS A 186 -6.85 22.22 4.80
N GLU A 187 -6.85 22.70 3.57
CA GLU A 187 -7.37 21.97 2.40
C GLU A 187 -6.54 20.70 2.17
N LEU A 188 -5.20 20.83 2.17
CA LEU A 188 -4.29 19.69 2.07
C LEU A 188 -4.52 18.66 3.17
N LEU A 189 -4.74 19.07 4.43
CA LEU A 189 -5.04 18.12 5.51
C LEU A 189 -6.35 17.36 5.29
N HIS A 190 -7.36 18.02 4.72
CA HIS A 190 -8.62 17.37 4.39
C HIS A 190 -8.40 16.34 3.27
N ASP A 191 -7.68 16.73 2.21
CA ASP A 191 -7.41 15.87 1.06
C ASP A 191 -6.53 14.67 1.44
N ILE A 192 -5.49 14.88 2.25
CA ILE A 192 -4.65 13.81 2.80
C ILE A 192 -5.50 12.79 3.56
N ARG A 193 -6.45 13.23 4.40
CA ARG A 193 -7.33 12.31 5.13
C ARG A 193 -8.21 11.49 4.20
N ALA A 194 -8.82 12.13 3.21
CA ALA A 194 -9.64 11.45 2.21
C ALA A 194 -8.81 10.41 1.41
N LEU A 195 -7.60 10.77 1.01
CA LEU A 195 -6.70 9.85 0.30
C LEU A 195 -6.29 8.66 1.18
N TRP A 196 -6.03 8.88 2.47
CA TRP A 196 -5.75 7.80 3.41
C TRP A 196 -6.97 6.90 3.62
N ASP A 197 -8.18 7.46 3.71
CA ASP A 197 -9.41 6.68 3.80
C ASP A 197 -9.62 5.85 2.52
N ASP A 198 -9.36 6.38 1.33
CA ASP A 198 -9.40 5.63 0.06
C ASP A 198 -8.33 4.53 -0.01
N PHE A 199 -7.13 4.81 0.53
CA PHE A 199 -6.06 3.82 0.62
C PHE A 199 -6.45 2.64 1.52
N TRP A 200 -7.11 2.91 2.65
CA TRP A 200 -7.51 1.90 3.64
C TRP A 200 -8.93 1.36 3.48
N ALA A 201 -9.75 1.88 2.56
CA ALA A 201 -11.20 1.69 2.51
C ALA A 201 -11.73 0.26 2.72
N ASP A 202 -10.96 -0.75 2.34
CA ASP A 202 -11.33 -2.17 2.40
C ASP A 202 -10.39 -3.01 3.29
N HIS A 203 -9.52 -2.34 4.04
CA HIS A 203 -8.34 -2.89 4.71
C HIS A 203 -8.17 -2.27 6.11
N ASP A 204 -9.29 -1.97 6.80
CA ASP A 204 -9.27 -1.33 8.11
C ASP A 204 -8.55 -2.16 9.18
N ASP A 205 -8.56 -3.49 9.03
CA ASP A 205 -7.82 -4.42 9.87
C ASP A 205 -6.30 -4.26 9.79
N LEU A 206 -5.80 -3.65 8.71
CA LEU A 206 -4.40 -3.33 8.50
C LEU A 206 -4.07 -1.88 8.86
N ARG A 207 -5.06 -1.04 9.15
CA ARG A 207 -4.86 0.41 9.31
C ARG A 207 -3.93 0.73 10.47
N GLU A 208 -4.17 0.15 11.65
CA GLU A 208 -3.37 0.43 12.85
C GLU A 208 -1.93 -0.08 12.72
N VAL A 209 -1.76 -1.37 12.40
CA VAL A 209 -0.43 -2.00 12.25
C VAL A 209 0.33 -1.40 11.05
N GLY A 210 -0.39 -1.11 9.96
CA GLY A 210 0.16 -0.53 8.77
C GLY A 210 0.66 0.88 8.97
N GLN A 211 -0.07 1.71 9.72
CA GLN A 211 0.37 3.05 10.08
C GLN A 211 1.68 2.99 10.87
N GLU A 212 1.76 2.18 11.92
CA GLU A 212 2.96 2.07 12.75
C GLU A 212 4.21 1.68 11.94
N LEU A 213 4.10 0.65 11.08
CA LEU A 213 5.22 0.18 10.25
C LEU A 213 5.62 1.17 9.14
N LEU A 214 4.66 1.94 8.60
CA LEU A 214 4.95 2.99 7.62
C LEU A 214 5.63 4.20 8.27
N PHE A 215 5.24 4.57 9.49
CA PHE A 215 5.87 5.67 10.23
C PHE A 215 7.30 5.34 10.67
N GLN A 216 7.58 4.11 11.12
CA GLN A 216 8.94 3.68 11.44
C GLN A 216 9.89 3.80 10.24
N ASN A 217 9.43 3.43 9.03
CA ASN A 217 10.22 3.60 7.81
C ASN A 217 10.49 5.06 7.41
N LEU A 218 9.63 6.01 7.82
CA LEU A 218 9.85 7.44 7.61
C LEU A 218 10.87 8.01 8.59
N GLU A 219 10.85 7.57 9.85
CA GLU A 219 11.86 7.93 10.85
C GLU A 219 13.25 7.40 10.47
N ASP A 220 13.34 6.17 9.97
CA ASP A 220 14.61 5.59 9.51
C ASP A 220 15.17 6.36 8.29
N ARG A 221 14.29 6.84 7.39
CA ARG A 221 14.70 7.72 6.28
C ARG A 221 15.13 9.10 6.74
N ALA A 222 14.50 9.64 7.79
CA ALA A 222 14.92 10.90 8.40
C ALA A 222 16.31 10.75 9.03
N ARG A 223 16.58 9.64 9.74
CA ARG A 223 17.89 9.34 10.35
C ARG A 223 19.01 9.16 9.32
N ILE A 224 18.74 8.45 8.21
CA ILE A 224 19.71 8.28 7.12
C ILE A 224 20.06 9.63 6.46
N ASN A 225 19.11 10.56 6.38
CA ASN A 225 19.36 11.90 5.83
C ASN A 225 19.96 12.90 6.84
N THR A 226 19.90 12.61 8.15
CA THR A 226 20.56 13.44 9.17
C THR A 226 21.99 13.01 9.48
N GLY A 227 22.45 11.85 8.99
CA GLY A 227 23.86 11.46 9.04
C GLY A 227 24.42 11.36 10.46
N ASP A 228 23.70 10.63 11.33
CA ASP A 228 24.26 10.11 12.60
C ASP A 228 24.73 8.65 12.41
#